data_AF-A0A7Y6EWV7-F1
#
_entry.id   AF-A0A7Y6EWV7-F1
#
_cell.length_a   1.000
_cell.length_b   1.000
_cell.length_c   1.000
_cell.angle_alpha   90.00
_cell.angle_beta   90.00
_cell.angle_gamma   90.00
#
_symmetry.space_group_name_H-M   'P 1'
#
loop_
_entity.id
_entity.type
_entity.pdbx_description
1 polymer ?
#
loop_
_entity_poly.entity_id
_entity_poly.type
_entity_poly.pdbx_seq_one_letter_code
_entity_poly.pdbx_strand_id
1 'polypeptide(L)'
;MIRKIVSIKNTGKFRACTPKFLLNKFTVIYSENGRGKTTLSNIFRSLHEQDGSFIIGRKTLGGSGEQVVELLSEENKLVSFKGNQWQSRPNFDIEIFDSTFISQNVYSRHIIEHDQKRQLYLFTIGKHGGQLADRLVAVDEQIRQQKSDKKNLEKVLLSGVEGLLSVTDFVGLTQISNIDEEIHKQSQLLKALEKQSEINSKPLCAKISLPLFDKDKFRANLAGITLENLLDNAEDLTKQHIQQHLDPQGEKWLEYGVSKIIEEEKCPFCGQEIKGVAVVTAFKTYFSDQYKKAIHTINHLESAFATKFAVDALLTLQKTVQTNLELIAYWNTYDAIELECQLDWEWIRVTWDEFTKGMGSLIAEKKLMPLGVLPTKRGKHTLSQFPDEKKPISLL
;
A
#
# COMPACT_ATOMS: atom_id res chain seq x y z
N MET A 1 -3.37 -50.45 -68.64
CA MET A 1 -4.84 -50.36 -68.89
C MET A 1 -5.63 -51.02 -67.76
N ILE A 2 -6.93 -50.72 -67.62
CA ILE A 2 -7.84 -51.51 -66.76
C ILE A 2 -8.15 -52.82 -67.49
N ARG A 3 -7.81 -53.96 -66.88
CA ARG A 3 -8.03 -55.30 -67.43
C ARG A 3 -9.41 -55.85 -67.09
N LYS A 4 -9.89 -55.59 -65.87
CA LYS A 4 -11.16 -56.15 -65.37
C LYS A 4 -11.78 -55.27 -64.28
N ILE A 5 -13.11 -55.16 -64.30
CA ILE A 5 -13.86 -54.68 -63.14
C ILE A 5 -14.13 -55.90 -62.25
N VAL A 6 -13.56 -55.93 -61.04
CA VAL A 6 -13.68 -57.09 -60.14
C VAL A 6 -15.01 -57.03 -59.38
N SER A 7 -15.30 -55.90 -58.75
CA SER A 7 -16.56 -55.69 -58.06
C SER A 7 -16.93 -54.21 -57.98
N ILE A 8 -18.23 -53.91 -58.04
CA ILE A 8 -18.81 -52.59 -57.72
C ILE A 8 -19.98 -52.81 -56.78
N LYS A 9 -19.90 -52.26 -55.57
CA LYS A 9 -20.92 -52.38 -54.52
C LYS A 9 -21.38 -51.01 -54.05
N ASN A 10 -22.68 -50.91 -53.75
CA ASN A 10 -23.35 -49.73 -53.19
C ASN A 10 -23.08 -48.40 -53.91
N THR A 11 -22.81 -48.43 -55.21
CA THR A 11 -22.47 -47.26 -56.03
C THR A 11 -23.50 -47.06 -57.16
N GLY A 12 -24.33 -46.03 -57.04
CA GLY A 12 -25.38 -45.66 -57.99
C GLY A 12 -26.48 -46.71 -58.10
N LYS A 13 -26.59 -47.35 -59.27
CA LYS A 13 -27.49 -48.50 -59.49
C LYS A 13 -26.79 -49.84 -59.25
N PHE A 14 -25.47 -49.85 -59.05
CA PHE A 14 -24.71 -51.05 -58.78
C PHE A 14 -24.80 -51.38 -57.28
N ARG A 15 -25.82 -52.16 -56.88
CA ARG A 15 -25.94 -52.69 -55.50
C ARG A 15 -24.83 -53.68 -55.19
N ALA A 16 -24.68 -54.69 -56.04
CA ALA A 16 -23.59 -55.66 -56.01
C ALA A 16 -23.37 -56.20 -57.44
N CYS A 17 -22.43 -55.61 -58.17
CA CYS A 17 -22.09 -55.99 -59.53
C CYS A 17 -20.72 -56.67 -59.54
N THR A 18 -20.66 -57.88 -60.11
CA THR A 18 -19.43 -58.67 -60.28
C THR A 18 -19.34 -59.13 -61.74
N PRO A 19 -18.91 -58.25 -62.66
CA PRO A 19 -18.87 -58.58 -64.07
C PRO A 19 -17.83 -59.67 -64.36
N LYS A 20 -18.20 -60.64 -65.19
CA LYS A 20 -17.35 -61.79 -65.54
C LYS A 20 -16.51 -61.58 -66.81
N PHE A 21 -16.67 -60.45 -67.51
CA PHE A 21 -15.94 -60.15 -68.73
C PHE A 21 -14.63 -59.41 -68.47
N LEU A 22 -13.71 -59.49 -69.44
CA LEU A 22 -12.47 -58.71 -69.48
C LEU A 22 -12.66 -57.48 -70.38
N LEU A 23 -11.97 -56.40 -70.06
CA LEU A 23 -11.88 -55.21 -70.91
C LEU A 23 -10.73 -55.41 -71.89
N ASN A 24 -11.03 -55.31 -73.19
CA ASN A 24 -10.03 -55.33 -74.26
C ASN A 24 -9.65 -53.89 -74.65
N LYS A 25 -8.62 -53.73 -75.48
CA LYS A 25 -8.15 -52.43 -76.00
C LYS A 25 -9.28 -51.55 -76.55
N PHE A 26 -10.29 -52.18 -77.15
CA PHE A 26 -11.54 -51.52 -77.53
C PHE A 26 -12.71 -52.27 -76.90
N THR A 27 -13.49 -51.58 -76.08
CA THR A 27 -14.66 -52.16 -75.41
C THR A 27 -15.83 -51.18 -75.48
N VAL A 28 -16.97 -51.64 -76.01
CA VAL A 28 -18.20 -50.84 -76.08
C VAL A 28 -19.13 -51.28 -74.94
N ILE A 29 -19.52 -50.33 -74.10
CA ILE A 29 -20.49 -50.54 -73.02
C ILE A 29 -21.72 -49.67 -73.31
N TYR A 30 -22.86 -50.31 -73.54
CA TYR A 30 -24.12 -49.63 -73.85
C TYR A 30 -25.23 -50.07 -72.91
N SER A 31 -26.20 -49.20 -72.70
CA SER A 31 -27.42 -49.46 -71.93
C SER A 31 -28.42 -48.32 -72.13
N GLU A 32 -29.65 -48.48 -71.67
CA GLU A 32 -30.67 -47.42 -71.62
C GLU A 32 -30.26 -46.27 -70.68
N ASN A 33 -31.00 -45.17 -70.73
CA ASN A 33 -30.81 -44.05 -69.81
C ASN A 33 -31.09 -44.47 -68.36
N GLY A 34 -30.33 -43.91 -67.41
CA GLY A 34 -30.48 -44.22 -65.98
C GLY A 34 -29.91 -45.57 -65.51
N ARG A 35 -29.28 -46.36 -66.38
CA ARG A 35 -28.72 -47.68 -66.04
C ARG A 35 -27.29 -47.67 -65.46
N GLY A 36 -26.67 -46.50 -65.31
CA GLY A 36 -25.38 -46.36 -64.62
C GLY A 36 -24.16 -46.08 -65.52
N LYS A 37 -24.34 -45.80 -66.82
CA LYS A 37 -23.23 -45.39 -67.73
C LYS A 37 -22.40 -44.23 -67.16
N THR A 38 -23.07 -43.16 -66.76
CA THR A 38 -22.43 -41.99 -66.14
C THR A 38 -21.78 -42.33 -64.81
N THR A 39 -22.36 -43.26 -64.04
CA THR A 39 -21.76 -43.72 -62.78
C THR A 39 -20.44 -44.45 -63.04
N LEU A 40 -20.36 -45.26 -64.10
CA LEU A 40 -19.10 -45.90 -64.50
C LEU A 40 -18.06 -44.88 -64.97
N SER A 41 -18.46 -43.85 -65.72
CA SER A 41 -17.56 -42.75 -66.12
C SER A 41 -17.01 -42.00 -64.90
N ASN A 42 -17.87 -41.72 -63.90
CA ASN A 42 -17.44 -41.08 -62.65
C ASN A 42 -16.50 -41.96 -61.82
N ILE A 43 -16.68 -43.28 -61.83
CA ILE A 43 -15.76 -44.20 -61.16
C ILE A 43 -14.36 -44.07 -61.76
N PHE A 44 -14.25 -44.05 -63.09
CA PHE A 44 -12.97 -43.86 -63.77
C PHE A 44 -12.39 -42.45 -63.54
N ARG A 45 -13.24 -41.41 -63.46
CA ARG A 45 -12.81 -40.05 -63.14
C ARG A 45 -12.22 -39.95 -61.75
N SER A 46 -12.94 -40.46 -60.77
CA SER A 46 -12.49 -40.54 -59.38
C SER A 46 -11.18 -41.31 -59.25
N LEU A 47 -11.03 -42.40 -60.00
CA LEU A 47 -9.77 -43.16 -60.06
C LEU A 47 -8.62 -42.33 -60.66
N HIS A 48 -8.88 -41.54 -61.70
CA HIS A 48 -7.86 -40.70 -62.33
C HIS A 48 -7.42 -39.55 -61.44
N GLU A 49 -8.39 -38.79 -60.91
CA GLU A 49 -8.16 -37.58 -60.11
C GLU A 49 -7.81 -37.90 -58.65
N GLN A 50 -7.94 -39.17 -58.23
CA GLN A 50 -7.77 -39.63 -56.86
C GLN A 50 -8.70 -38.91 -55.86
N ASP A 51 -9.83 -38.41 -56.35
CA ASP A 51 -10.86 -37.74 -55.55
C ASP A 51 -12.11 -38.62 -55.43
N GLY A 52 -12.44 -39.03 -54.21
CA GLY A 52 -13.62 -39.84 -53.90
C GLY A 52 -14.95 -39.10 -54.04
N SER A 53 -14.95 -37.75 -54.06
CA SER A 53 -16.15 -36.91 -54.08
C SER A 53 -17.12 -37.28 -55.23
N PHE A 54 -16.57 -37.62 -56.39
CA PHE A 54 -17.31 -38.01 -57.60
C PHE A 54 -18.14 -39.30 -57.46
N ILE A 55 -17.79 -40.17 -56.50
CA ILE A 55 -18.46 -41.46 -56.23
C ILE A 55 -19.26 -41.41 -54.93
N ILE A 56 -18.75 -40.76 -53.88
CA ILE A 56 -19.35 -40.73 -52.53
C ILE A 56 -20.81 -40.26 -52.60
N GLY A 57 -21.06 -39.15 -53.31
CA GLY A 57 -22.42 -38.59 -53.49
C GLY A 57 -23.39 -39.49 -54.26
N ARG A 58 -22.91 -40.58 -54.87
CA ARG A 58 -23.70 -41.56 -55.61
C ARG A 58 -23.95 -42.85 -54.84
N LYS A 59 -24.00 -42.83 -53.50
CA LYS A 59 -24.36 -44.02 -52.72
C LYS A 59 -25.71 -44.60 -53.14
N THR A 60 -25.80 -45.92 -53.28
CA THR A 60 -27.05 -46.57 -53.67
C THR A 60 -28.14 -46.32 -52.64
N LEU A 61 -29.26 -45.74 -53.08
CA LEU A 61 -30.43 -45.49 -52.24
C LEU A 61 -31.00 -46.81 -51.69
N GLY A 62 -31.19 -46.87 -50.37
CA GLY A 62 -31.68 -48.05 -49.65
C GLY A 62 -30.69 -49.21 -49.54
N GLY A 63 -29.40 -49.00 -49.86
CA GLY A 63 -28.36 -50.01 -49.67
C GLY A 63 -27.75 -49.97 -48.26
N SER A 64 -27.76 -51.10 -47.55
CA SER A 64 -27.00 -51.30 -46.32
C SER A 64 -25.60 -51.84 -46.65
N GLY A 65 -24.57 -51.03 -46.40
CA GLY A 65 -23.17 -51.43 -46.57
C GLY A 65 -22.26 -50.30 -47.05
N GLU A 66 -20.96 -50.60 -47.10
CA GLU A 66 -19.94 -49.69 -47.60
C GLU A 66 -19.92 -49.63 -49.13
N GLN A 67 -19.52 -48.47 -49.66
CA GLN A 67 -19.19 -48.34 -51.08
C GLN A 67 -17.85 -49.01 -51.32
N VAL A 68 -17.84 -49.98 -52.23
CA VAL A 68 -16.61 -50.70 -52.59
C VAL A 68 -16.52 -50.80 -54.10
N VAL A 69 -15.39 -50.38 -54.65
CA VAL A 69 -15.06 -50.57 -56.07
C VAL A 69 -13.72 -51.26 -56.15
N GLU A 70 -13.62 -52.34 -56.92
CA GLU A 70 -12.40 -53.11 -57.10
C GLU A 70 -12.13 -53.29 -58.59
N LEU A 71 -10.97 -52.85 -59.04
CA LEU A 71 -10.54 -52.86 -60.43
C LEU A 71 -9.19 -53.56 -60.54
N LEU A 72 -9.00 -54.39 -61.57
CA LEU A 72 -7.75 -55.06 -61.86
C LEU A 72 -7.07 -54.38 -63.05
N SER A 73 -5.82 -53.99 -62.86
CA SER A 73 -4.96 -53.49 -63.94
C SER A 73 -4.33 -54.63 -64.76
N GLU A 74 -3.76 -54.31 -65.92
CA GLU A 74 -2.99 -55.29 -66.73
C GLU A 74 -1.78 -55.89 -66.00
N GLU A 75 -1.16 -55.14 -65.08
CA GLU A 75 -0.05 -55.61 -64.22
C GLU A 75 -0.53 -56.56 -63.09
N ASN A 76 -1.78 -57.05 -63.13
CA ASN A 76 -2.43 -57.79 -62.04
C ASN A 76 -2.48 -57.06 -60.69
N LYS A 77 -2.25 -55.74 -60.65
CA LYS A 77 -2.43 -54.93 -59.44
C LYS A 77 -3.91 -54.63 -59.24
N LEU A 78 -4.41 -54.92 -58.04
CA LEU A 78 -5.76 -54.60 -57.60
C LEU A 78 -5.80 -53.16 -57.07
N VAL A 79 -6.65 -52.34 -57.67
CA VAL A 79 -6.95 -50.99 -57.21
C VAL A 79 -8.33 -50.97 -56.59
N SER A 80 -8.43 -50.54 -55.34
CA SER A 80 -9.67 -50.59 -54.57
C SER A 80 -10.05 -49.24 -53.98
N PHE A 81 -11.34 -48.96 -53.99
CA PHE A 81 -11.97 -47.85 -53.28
C PHE A 81 -12.69 -48.42 -52.06
N LYS A 82 -12.24 -48.05 -50.87
CA LYS A 82 -12.79 -48.48 -49.56
C LYS A 82 -12.60 -47.36 -48.55
N GLY A 83 -13.54 -47.18 -47.63
CA GLY A 83 -13.46 -46.11 -46.62
C GLY A 83 -13.49 -44.70 -47.22
N ASN A 84 -14.24 -44.50 -48.31
CA ASN A 84 -14.38 -43.24 -49.05
C ASN A 84 -13.10 -42.73 -49.74
N GLN A 85 -12.05 -43.55 -49.88
CA GLN A 85 -10.80 -43.19 -50.56
C GLN A 85 -10.29 -44.33 -51.46
N TRP A 86 -9.51 -43.97 -52.49
CA TRP A 86 -8.77 -44.94 -53.31
C TRP A 86 -7.50 -45.38 -52.57
N GLN A 87 -7.28 -46.68 -52.48
CA GLN A 87 -6.15 -47.27 -51.75
C GLN A 87 -4.84 -47.23 -52.55
N SER A 88 -4.92 -47.04 -53.86
CA SER A 88 -3.75 -46.98 -54.74
C SER A 88 -4.08 -46.24 -56.04
N ARG A 89 -3.06 -45.61 -56.61
CA ARG A 89 -3.12 -44.96 -57.92
C ARG A 89 -2.65 -45.93 -59.00
N PRO A 90 -3.36 -46.06 -60.14
CA PRO A 90 -2.89 -46.87 -61.26
C PRO A 90 -1.68 -46.24 -61.95
N ASN A 91 -0.81 -47.06 -62.52
CA ASN A 91 0.40 -46.65 -63.27
C ASN A 91 0.11 -46.28 -64.74
N PHE A 92 -1.11 -45.84 -65.04
CA PHE A 92 -1.52 -45.43 -66.39
C PHE A 92 -2.50 -44.28 -66.28
N ASP A 93 -2.48 -43.40 -67.29
CA ASP A 93 -3.40 -42.28 -67.38
C ASP A 93 -4.76 -42.71 -67.96
N ILE A 94 -5.80 -41.99 -67.55
CA ILE A 94 -7.17 -42.21 -67.97
C ILE A 94 -7.72 -40.87 -68.43
N GLU A 95 -8.07 -40.76 -69.70
CA GLU A 95 -8.75 -39.59 -70.25
C GLU A 95 -10.24 -39.88 -70.40
N ILE A 96 -11.09 -38.90 -70.00
CA ILE A 96 -12.53 -39.08 -69.93
C ILE A 96 -13.23 -37.93 -70.64
N PHE A 97 -13.91 -38.27 -71.73
CA PHE A 97 -14.68 -37.35 -72.55
C PHE A 97 -16.18 -37.57 -72.30
N ASP A 98 -16.72 -36.96 -71.24
CA ASP A 98 -18.15 -37.03 -70.91
C ASP A 98 -18.83 -35.65 -70.98
N SER A 99 -20.11 -35.59 -70.63
CA SER A 99 -20.87 -34.33 -70.58
C SER A 99 -20.26 -33.28 -69.64
N THR A 100 -19.55 -33.70 -68.58
CA THR A 100 -18.91 -32.81 -67.61
C THR A 100 -17.69 -32.14 -68.23
N PHE A 101 -16.88 -32.91 -68.98
CA PHE A 101 -15.78 -32.36 -69.77
C PHE A 101 -16.29 -31.37 -70.81
N ILE A 102 -17.39 -31.70 -71.49
CA ILE A 102 -18.03 -30.84 -72.48
C ILE A 102 -18.58 -29.57 -71.79
N SER A 103 -19.31 -29.66 -70.69
CA SER A 103 -19.88 -28.47 -70.04
C SER A 103 -18.82 -27.52 -69.45
N GLN A 104 -17.67 -28.06 -69.04
CA GLN A 104 -16.58 -27.27 -68.46
C GLN A 104 -15.68 -26.63 -69.53
N ASN A 105 -15.55 -27.26 -70.72
CA ASN A 105 -14.52 -26.88 -71.70
C ASN A 105 -15.07 -26.63 -73.12
N VAL A 106 -16.34 -26.95 -73.41
CA VAL A 106 -16.93 -26.88 -74.75
C VAL A 106 -18.16 -25.98 -74.76
N TYR A 107 -18.18 -25.04 -75.70
CA TYR A 107 -19.18 -23.99 -75.84
C TYR A 107 -20.58 -24.55 -76.17
N SER A 108 -21.61 -24.16 -75.40
CA SER A 108 -23.00 -24.23 -75.86
C SER A 108 -23.55 -22.80 -75.99
N ARG A 109 -24.11 -22.49 -77.15
CA ARG A 109 -24.26 -21.13 -77.73
C ARG A 109 -25.20 -20.17 -76.98
N HIS A 110 -25.73 -20.52 -75.80
CA HIS A 110 -26.90 -19.85 -75.22
C HIS A 110 -26.77 -19.30 -73.81
N ILE A 111 -25.69 -19.57 -73.05
CA ILE A 111 -25.43 -18.88 -71.77
C ILE A 111 -23.93 -18.66 -71.64
N ILE A 112 -23.51 -17.42 -71.41
CA ILE A 112 -22.11 -17.05 -71.17
C ILE A 112 -22.02 -16.46 -69.76
N GLU A 113 -21.60 -17.26 -68.79
CA GLU A 113 -21.30 -16.78 -67.44
C GLU A 113 -19.85 -16.28 -67.33
N HIS A 114 -19.61 -15.34 -66.42
CA HIS A 114 -18.28 -14.74 -66.22
C HIS A 114 -17.22 -15.80 -65.84
N ASP A 115 -17.63 -16.83 -65.10
CA ASP A 115 -16.76 -17.95 -64.71
C ASP A 115 -16.37 -18.83 -65.91
N GLN A 116 -17.25 -19.00 -66.90
CA GLN A 116 -16.94 -19.76 -68.12
C GLN A 116 -15.90 -19.04 -68.99
N LYS A 117 -15.95 -17.70 -69.07
CA LYS A 117 -14.91 -16.91 -69.74
C LYS A 117 -13.55 -17.07 -69.04
N ARG A 118 -13.55 -17.01 -67.70
CA ARG A 118 -12.33 -17.21 -66.89
C ARG A 118 -11.74 -18.61 -67.11
N GLN A 119 -12.58 -19.64 -67.13
CA GLN A 119 -12.15 -21.03 -67.37
C GLN A 119 -11.57 -21.23 -68.78
N LEU A 120 -12.13 -20.56 -69.80
CA LEU A 120 -11.62 -20.59 -71.18
C LEU A 120 -10.23 -19.95 -71.31
N TYR A 121 -10.00 -18.82 -70.65
CA TYR A 121 -8.66 -18.22 -70.59
C TYR A 121 -7.66 -19.17 -69.92
N LEU A 122 -8.05 -19.84 -68.84
CA LEU A 122 -7.23 -20.84 -68.16
C LEU A 122 -6.97 -22.08 -69.03
N PHE A 123 -7.96 -22.51 -69.82
CA PHE A 123 -7.81 -23.58 -70.82
C PHE A 123 -6.78 -23.21 -71.90
N THR A 124 -6.83 -21.98 -72.40
CA THR A 124 -5.91 -21.48 -73.44
C THR A 124 -4.46 -21.37 -72.94
N ILE A 125 -4.27 -21.11 -71.65
CA ILE A 125 -2.94 -21.04 -71.00
C ILE A 125 -2.45 -22.43 -70.53
N GLY A 126 -3.35 -23.42 -70.44
CA GLY A 126 -3.06 -24.79 -70.03
C GLY A 126 -3.07 -25.00 -68.51
N LYS A 127 -2.97 -26.27 -68.07
CA LYS A 127 -3.04 -26.68 -66.65
C LYS A 127 -2.14 -25.87 -65.70
N HIS A 128 -0.97 -25.45 -66.17
CA HIS A 128 -0.03 -24.65 -65.39
C HIS A 128 -0.53 -23.22 -65.12
N GLY A 129 -1.24 -22.59 -66.07
CA GLY A 129 -1.85 -21.27 -65.88
C GLY A 129 -3.01 -21.30 -64.90
N GLY A 130 -3.83 -22.35 -64.94
CA GLY A 130 -4.85 -22.65 -63.93
C GLY A 130 -4.28 -22.67 -62.52
N GLN A 131 -3.25 -23.50 -62.32
CA GLN A 131 -2.60 -23.67 -61.01
C GLN A 131 -1.97 -22.37 -60.48
N LEU A 132 -1.39 -21.54 -61.35
CA LEU A 132 -0.84 -20.24 -60.94
C LEU A 132 -1.93 -19.25 -60.54
N ALA A 133 -3.06 -19.22 -61.27
CA ALA A 133 -4.19 -18.36 -60.93
C ALA A 133 -4.81 -18.77 -59.59
N ASP A 134 -4.97 -20.08 -59.34
CA ASP A 134 -5.48 -20.58 -58.07
C ASP A 134 -4.54 -20.25 -56.90
N ARG A 135 -3.22 -20.38 -57.11
CA ARG A 135 -2.22 -19.95 -56.13
C ARG A 135 -2.29 -18.46 -55.83
N LEU A 136 -2.50 -17.63 -56.85
CA LEU A 136 -2.60 -16.18 -56.67
C LEU A 136 -3.82 -15.82 -55.82
N VAL A 137 -4.99 -16.43 -56.10
CA VAL A 137 -6.19 -16.25 -55.28
C VAL A 137 -5.95 -16.69 -53.83
N ALA A 138 -5.32 -17.85 -53.63
CA ALA A 138 -5.01 -18.35 -52.30
C ALA A 138 -4.06 -17.42 -51.53
N VAL A 139 -3.03 -16.87 -52.18
CA VAL A 139 -2.11 -15.90 -51.57
C VAL A 139 -2.82 -14.59 -51.23
N ASP A 140 -3.68 -14.08 -52.10
CA ASP A 140 -4.48 -12.88 -51.83
C ASP A 140 -5.41 -13.07 -50.62
N GLU A 141 -6.01 -14.25 -50.50
CA GLU A 141 -6.85 -14.60 -49.36
C GLU A 141 -6.03 -14.69 -48.06
N GLN A 142 -4.84 -15.30 -48.10
CA GLN A 142 -3.90 -15.32 -46.98
C GLN A 142 -3.46 -13.90 -46.56
N ILE A 143 -3.18 -13.00 -47.51
CA ILE A 143 -2.83 -11.61 -47.21
C ILE A 143 -3.97 -10.90 -46.51
N ARG A 144 -5.22 -11.09 -46.97
CA ARG A 144 -6.40 -10.50 -46.32
C ARG A 144 -6.57 -11.02 -44.90
N GLN A 145 -6.41 -12.33 -44.70
CA GLN A 145 -6.48 -12.96 -43.38
C GLN A 145 -5.41 -12.37 -42.45
N GLN A 146 -4.15 -12.34 -42.86
CA GLN A 146 -3.07 -11.79 -42.04
C GLN A 146 -3.24 -10.30 -41.72
N LYS A 147 -3.77 -9.49 -42.65
CA LYS A 147 -4.10 -8.08 -42.37
C LYS A 147 -5.20 -7.94 -41.32
N SER A 148 -6.22 -8.79 -41.39
CA SER A 148 -7.29 -8.83 -40.39
C SER A 148 -6.75 -9.24 -39.02
N ASP A 149 -5.93 -10.29 -38.98
CA ASP A 149 -5.32 -10.80 -37.74
C ASP A 149 -4.39 -9.76 -37.10
N LYS A 150 -3.55 -9.09 -37.90
CA LYS A 150 -2.72 -7.96 -37.45
C LYS A 150 -3.58 -6.87 -36.81
N LYS A 151 -4.66 -6.44 -37.47
CA LYS A 151 -5.55 -5.39 -36.95
C LYS A 151 -6.24 -5.80 -35.65
N ASN A 152 -6.59 -7.08 -35.51
CA ASN A 152 -7.17 -7.61 -34.28
C ASN A 152 -6.14 -7.64 -33.14
N LEU A 153 -4.91 -8.09 -33.41
CA LEU A 153 -3.81 -8.08 -32.43
C LEU A 153 -3.47 -6.65 -31.98
N GLU A 154 -3.43 -5.69 -32.91
CA GLU A 154 -3.24 -4.27 -32.61
C GLU A 154 -4.32 -3.74 -31.65
N LYS A 155 -5.59 -4.09 -31.87
CA LYS A 155 -6.69 -3.72 -30.96
C LYS A 155 -6.53 -4.34 -29.58
N VAL A 156 -6.17 -5.62 -29.50
CA VAL A 156 -5.97 -6.32 -28.22
C VAL A 156 -4.82 -5.69 -27.43
N LEU A 157 -3.68 -5.44 -28.10
CA LEU A 157 -2.54 -4.77 -27.46
C LEU A 157 -2.91 -3.39 -26.94
N LEU A 158 -3.54 -2.54 -27.75
CA LEU A 158 -3.94 -1.19 -27.33
C LEU A 158 -5.00 -1.20 -26.22
N SER A 159 -5.81 -2.25 -26.10
CA SER A 159 -6.80 -2.34 -25.02
C SER A 159 -6.19 -2.44 -23.62
N GLY A 160 -4.93 -2.91 -23.52
CA GLY A 160 -4.19 -3.02 -22.27
C GLY A 160 -3.20 -1.89 -22.01
N VAL A 161 -3.07 -0.93 -22.93
CA VAL A 161 -2.13 0.19 -22.79
C VAL A 161 -2.89 1.42 -22.33
N GLU A 162 -2.62 1.86 -21.10
CA GLU A 162 -3.09 3.14 -20.60
C GLU A 162 -2.22 4.27 -21.18
N GLY A 163 -2.70 4.95 -22.24
CA GLY A 163 -2.03 6.12 -22.81
C GLY A 163 -2.19 6.29 -24.32
N LEU A 164 -1.54 7.33 -24.88
CA LEU A 164 -1.50 7.64 -26.32
C LEU A 164 -0.28 7.00 -27.01
N LEU A 165 0.02 5.73 -26.74
CA LEU A 165 1.11 5.02 -27.40
C LEU A 165 0.62 4.35 -28.69
N SER A 166 1.37 4.48 -29.77
CA SER A 166 1.13 3.66 -30.96
C SER A 166 1.63 2.24 -30.73
N VAL A 167 1.09 1.25 -31.46
CA VAL A 167 1.52 -0.16 -31.32
C VAL A 167 3.01 -0.33 -31.62
N THR A 168 3.52 0.43 -32.60
CA THR A 168 4.95 0.42 -32.94
C THR A 168 5.81 0.96 -31.81
N ASP A 169 5.36 2.00 -31.11
CA ASP A 169 6.10 2.56 -29.98
C ASP A 169 6.07 1.61 -28.78
N PHE A 170 4.92 0.95 -28.54
CA PHE A 170 4.76 -0.02 -27.47
C PHE A 170 5.69 -1.24 -27.65
N VAL A 171 5.74 -1.81 -28.86
CA VAL A 171 6.64 -2.94 -29.17
C VAL A 171 8.11 -2.52 -29.11
N GLY A 172 8.40 -1.24 -29.40
CA GLY A 172 9.74 -0.66 -29.32
C GLY A 172 10.19 -0.29 -27.91
N LEU A 173 9.35 -0.47 -26.88
CA LEU A 173 9.74 -0.17 -25.51
C LEU A 173 10.92 -1.05 -25.08
N THR A 174 11.98 -0.41 -24.61
CA THR A 174 13.11 -1.10 -24.02
C THR A 174 12.69 -1.81 -22.75
N GLN A 175 12.92 -3.12 -22.70
CA GLN A 175 12.67 -3.93 -21.52
C GLN A 175 13.58 -3.46 -20.38
N ILE A 176 12.98 -2.91 -19.34
CA ILE A 176 13.70 -2.54 -18.12
C ILE A 176 13.79 -3.80 -17.27
N SER A 177 15.00 -4.28 -17.03
CA SER A 177 15.27 -5.55 -16.33
C SER A 177 14.74 -5.59 -14.90
N ASN A 178 14.66 -4.44 -14.22
CA ASN A 178 14.18 -4.30 -12.84
C ASN A 178 12.95 -3.39 -12.75
N ILE A 179 11.94 -3.62 -13.60
CA ILE A 179 10.71 -2.80 -13.62
C ILE A 179 10.02 -2.75 -12.26
N ASP A 180 9.96 -3.88 -11.54
CA ASP A 180 9.26 -3.94 -10.25
C ASP A 180 9.97 -3.12 -9.16
N GLU A 181 11.32 -3.12 -9.16
CA GLU A 181 12.10 -2.30 -8.23
C GLU A 181 11.94 -0.81 -8.52
N GLU A 182 11.93 -0.42 -9.80
CA GLU A 182 11.76 0.98 -10.19
C GLU A 182 10.33 1.46 -9.91
N ILE A 183 9.31 0.63 -10.15
CA ILE A 183 7.92 0.91 -9.75
C ILE A 183 7.83 1.08 -8.24
N HIS A 184 8.46 0.21 -7.47
CA HIS A 184 8.46 0.29 -6.01
C HIS A 184 9.11 1.60 -5.55
N LYS A 185 10.26 1.97 -6.12
CA LYS A 185 10.98 3.21 -5.81
C LYS A 185 10.15 4.45 -6.15
N GLN A 186 9.55 4.51 -7.33
CA GLN A 186 8.69 5.63 -7.74
C GLN A 186 7.41 5.70 -6.89
N SER A 187 6.82 4.56 -6.53
CA SER A 187 5.65 4.51 -5.64
C SER A 187 5.98 4.99 -4.22
N GLN A 188 7.17 4.68 -3.71
CA GLN A 188 7.65 5.24 -2.44
C GLN A 188 7.84 6.74 -2.53
N LEU A 189 8.39 7.24 -3.64
CA LEU A 189 8.59 8.67 -3.90
C LEU A 189 7.25 9.40 -4.00
N LEU A 190 6.27 8.83 -4.69
CA LEU A 190 4.90 9.35 -4.78
C LEU A 190 4.23 9.41 -3.41
N LYS A 191 4.31 8.34 -2.60
CA LYS A 191 3.79 8.35 -1.22
C LYS A 191 4.47 9.40 -0.34
N ALA A 192 5.77 9.63 -0.51
CA ALA A 192 6.49 10.68 0.21
C ALA A 192 6.03 12.08 -0.23
N LEU A 193 5.77 12.28 -1.53
CA LEU A 193 5.26 13.53 -2.10
C LEU A 193 3.78 13.80 -1.74
N GLU A 194 2.92 12.79 -1.75
CA GLU A 194 1.52 12.91 -1.28
C GLU A 194 1.47 13.31 0.19
N LYS A 195 2.38 12.76 1.00
CA LYS A 195 2.53 13.11 2.41
C LYS A 195 3.40 14.34 2.63
N GLN A 196 3.88 15.03 1.59
CA GLN A 196 4.76 16.19 1.74
C GLN A 196 4.09 17.34 2.48
N SER A 197 2.79 17.55 2.24
CA SER A 197 1.99 18.53 2.98
C SER A 197 1.86 18.13 4.46
N GLU A 198 1.63 16.85 4.76
CA GLU A 198 1.60 16.33 6.13
C GLU A 198 2.96 16.48 6.83
N ILE A 199 4.05 16.05 6.17
CA ILE A 199 5.43 16.16 6.67
C ILE A 199 5.79 17.61 6.98
N ASN A 200 5.49 18.55 6.06
CA ASN A 200 5.74 19.97 6.27
C ASN A 200 4.85 20.59 7.36
N SER A 201 3.66 20.02 7.59
CA SER A 201 2.74 20.51 8.63
C SER A 201 3.06 19.97 10.02
N LYS A 202 3.85 18.89 10.13
CA LYS A 202 4.18 18.28 11.42
C LYS A 202 5.21 19.13 12.17
N PRO A 203 4.93 19.51 13.42
CA PRO A 203 5.87 20.29 14.20
C PRO A 203 7.10 19.46 14.60
N LEU A 204 8.22 20.15 14.82
CA LEU A 204 9.42 19.59 15.43
C LEU A 204 9.13 19.19 16.89
N CYS A 205 9.92 18.25 17.42
CA CYS A 205 9.84 17.87 18.83
C CYS A 205 10.03 19.10 19.73
N ALA A 206 9.18 19.24 20.74
CA ALA A 206 9.25 20.34 21.68
C ALA A 206 10.38 20.11 22.69
N LYS A 207 11.09 21.16 23.07
CA LYS A 207 12.14 21.06 24.09
C LYS A 207 11.52 20.74 25.46
N ILE A 208 11.97 19.64 26.06
CA ILE A 208 11.57 19.25 27.41
C ILE A 208 12.25 20.21 28.39
N SER A 209 11.47 20.85 29.27
CA SER A 209 12.01 21.75 30.31
C SER A 209 11.30 21.56 31.64
N LEU A 210 12.10 21.47 32.70
CA LEU A 210 11.64 21.50 34.08
C LEU A 210 11.80 22.91 34.64
N PRO A 211 10.93 23.36 35.56
CA PRO A 211 11.10 24.64 36.22
C PRO A 211 12.40 24.62 37.03
N LEU A 212 13.29 25.57 36.74
CA LEU A 212 14.59 25.71 37.40
C LEU A 212 14.42 26.11 38.88
N PHE A 213 15.18 25.47 39.77
CA PHE A 213 15.19 25.83 41.19
C PHE A 213 16.52 26.47 41.61
N ASP A 214 16.50 27.80 41.78
CA ASP A 214 17.67 28.55 42.23
C ASP A 214 17.81 28.45 43.76
N LYS A 215 18.55 27.43 44.19
CA LYS A 215 18.84 27.12 45.59
C LYS A 215 19.51 28.27 46.33
N ASP A 216 20.40 29.01 45.68
CA ASP A 216 21.17 30.10 46.29
C ASP A 216 20.29 31.32 46.51
N LYS A 217 19.45 31.69 45.53
CA LYS A 217 18.44 32.75 45.73
C LYS A 217 17.41 32.37 46.78
N PHE A 218 16.97 31.11 46.80
CA PHE A 218 16.02 30.66 47.82
C PHE A 218 16.63 30.77 49.23
N ARG A 219 17.89 30.33 49.40
CA ARG A 219 18.65 30.49 50.65
C ARG A 219 18.87 31.94 51.02
N ALA A 220 19.26 32.80 50.07
CA ALA A 220 19.49 34.21 50.32
C ALA A 220 18.22 34.94 50.78
N ASN A 221 17.07 34.65 50.16
CA ASN A 221 15.78 35.21 50.58
C ASN A 221 15.34 34.70 51.97
N LEU A 222 15.69 33.46 52.35
CA LEU A 222 15.41 32.93 53.69
C LEU A 222 16.38 33.46 54.75
N ALA A 223 17.64 33.69 54.39
CA ALA A 223 18.70 34.14 55.30
C ALA A 223 18.68 35.66 55.51
N GLY A 224 18.38 36.46 54.47
CA GLY A 224 18.28 37.92 54.55
C GLY A 224 17.15 38.45 55.46
N ILE A 225 16.38 37.54 56.06
CA ILE A 225 15.33 37.80 57.04
C ILE A 225 15.88 37.76 58.49
N THR A 226 17.13 37.36 58.69
CA THR A 226 17.74 37.35 60.03
C THR A 226 18.12 38.77 60.45
N LEU A 227 17.53 39.23 61.55
CA LEU A 227 17.95 40.44 62.24
C LEU A 227 19.21 40.12 63.03
N GLU A 228 20.32 40.78 62.70
CA GLU A 228 21.48 40.81 63.56
C GLU A 228 21.08 41.41 64.91
N ASN A 229 21.09 40.57 65.95
CA ASN A 229 21.06 40.95 67.36
C ASN A 229 19.85 41.80 67.78
N LEU A 230 18.79 41.14 68.28
CA LEU A 230 18.23 41.40 69.62
C LEU A 230 17.07 40.42 69.89
N LEU A 231 17.35 39.45 70.76
CA LEU A 231 16.48 38.42 71.33
C LEU A 231 16.06 37.29 70.37
N ASP A 232 16.90 36.26 70.26
CA ASP A 232 16.57 34.95 69.68
C ASP A 232 15.26 34.33 70.25
N ASN A 233 14.83 34.79 71.44
CA ASN A 233 13.64 34.32 72.13
C ASN A 233 12.46 35.32 72.12
N ALA A 234 12.53 36.45 71.38
CA ALA A 234 11.45 37.45 71.39
C ALA A 234 10.12 36.89 70.88
N GLU A 235 10.18 36.04 69.86
CA GLU A 235 9.01 35.35 69.30
C GLU A 235 8.43 34.31 70.27
N ASP A 236 9.28 33.47 70.85
CA ASP A 236 8.87 32.44 71.82
C ASP A 236 8.25 33.06 73.07
N LEU A 237 8.87 34.12 73.61
CA LEU A 237 8.33 34.85 74.76
C LEU A 237 7.00 35.52 74.43
N THR A 238 6.83 36.02 73.20
CA THR A 238 5.57 36.66 72.77
C THR A 238 4.45 35.64 72.64
N LYS A 239 4.71 34.51 71.97
CA LYS A 239 3.74 33.40 71.81
C LYS A 239 3.39 32.76 73.16
N GLN A 240 4.38 32.55 74.03
CA GLN A 240 4.16 32.04 75.38
C GLN A 240 3.30 33.00 76.21
N HIS A 241 3.54 34.31 76.13
CA HIS A 241 2.72 35.30 76.82
C HIS A 241 1.27 35.30 76.32
N ILE A 242 1.05 35.22 75.01
CA ILE A 242 -0.29 35.10 74.42
C ILE A 242 -0.98 33.84 74.92
N GLN A 243 -0.30 32.70 74.91
CA GLN A 243 -0.87 31.43 75.35
C GLN A 243 -1.20 31.39 76.85
N GLN A 244 -0.39 32.03 77.68
CA GLN A 244 -0.55 32.02 79.14
C GLN A 244 -1.53 33.08 79.65
N HIS A 245 -1.66 34.21 78.95
CA HIS A 245 -2.34 35.39 79.51
C HIS A 245 -3.40 36.01 78.59
N LEU A 246 -3.50 35.60 77.33
CA LEU A 246 -4.44 36.17 76.36
C LEU A 246 -5.31 35.10 75.70
N ASP A 247 -6.33 35.57 74.99
CA ASP A 247 -7.23 34.74 74.20
C ASP A 247 -6.72 34.60 72.75
N PRO A 248 -7.41 33.86 71.86
CA PRO A 248 -7.01 33.71 70.46
C PRO A 248 -6.92 35.03 69.65
N GLN A 249 -7.42 36.16 70.18
CA GLN A 249 -7.29 37.48 69.58
C GLN A 249 -6.18 38.34 70.23
N GLY A 250 -5.47 37.79 71.22
CA GLY A 250 -4.42 38.45 71.97
C GLY A 250 -3.30 39.03 71.12
N GLU A 251 -2.97 38.40 70.00
CA GLU A 251 -1.95 38.88 69.08
C GLU A 251 -2.31 40.25 68.47
N LYS A 252 -3.57 40.44 68.03
CA LYS A 252 -4.05 41.72 67.48
C LYS A 252 -4.09 42.81 68.54
N TRP A 253 -4.42 42.44 69.78
CA TRP A 253 -4.43 43.36 70.90
C TRP A 253 -3.02 43.83 71.27
N LEU A 254 -2.04 42.91 71.31
CA LEU A 254 -0.63 43.26 71.53
C LEU A 254 -0.07 44.10 70.38
N GLU A 255 -0.37 43.78 69.13
CA GLU A 255 0.04 44.58 67.97
C GLU A 255 -0.45 46.03 68.10
N TYR A 256 -1.73 46.21 68.42
CA TYR A 256 -2.31 47.52 68.65
C TYR A 256 -1.68 48.20 69.87
N GLY A 257 -1.54 47.49 70.98
CA GLY A 257 -0.96 48.02 72.23
C GLY A 257 0.48 48.51 72.05
N VAL A 258 1.32 47.73 71.37
CA VAL A 258 2.70 48.09 71.04
C VAL A 258 2.77 49.32 70.14
N SER A 259 1.86 49.44 69.15
CA SER A 259 1.78 50.62 68.28
C SER A 259 1.43 51.92 69.03
N LYS A 260 0.87 51.83 70.24
CA LYS A 260 0.52 52.97 71.10
C LYS A 260 1.58 53.30 72.16
N ILE A 261 2.67 52.55 72.22
CA ILE A 261 3.82 52.89 73.07
C ILE A 261 4.60 54.01 72.37
N ILE A 262 4.29 55.26 72.72
CA ILE A 262 4.99 56.46 72.27
C ILE A 262 6.33 56.60 73.04
N GLU A 263 7.27 57.38 72.52
CA GLU A 263 8.68 57.54 72.94
C GLU A 263 8.95 57.71 74.46
N GLU A 264 7.94 58.06 75.27
CA GLU A 264 8.10 58.24 76.72
C GLU A 264 8.27 56.94 77.54
N GLU A 265 8.35 55.75 76.90
CA GLU A 265 8.56 54.44 77.56
C GLU A 265 7.65 54.21 78.80
N LYS A 266 6.40 54.66 78.71
CA LYS A 266 5.35 54.42 79.71
C LYS A 266 4.28 53.47 79.16
N CYS A 267 3.79 52.58 80.00
CA CYS A 267 2.70 51.68 79.67
C CYS A 267 1.41 52.48 79.43
N PRO A 268 0.78 52.38 78.25
CA PRO A 268 -0.44 53.14 77.93
C PRO A 268 -1.67 52.68 78.74
N PHE A 269 -1.59 51.55 79.44
CA PHE A 269 -2.68 51.04 80.27
C PHE A 269 -2.59 51.51 81.73
N CYS A 270 -1.43 51.33 82.37
CA CYS A 270 -1.25 51.60 83.80
C CYS A 270 -0.33 52.80 84.11
N GLY A 271 0.29 53.42 83.11
CA GLY A 271 1.18 54.57 83.28
C GLY A 271 2.56 54.26 83.86
N GLN A 272 2.89 52.99 84.11
CA GLN A 272 4.20 52.58 84.67
C GLN A 272 5.32 52.71 83.64
N GLU A 273 6.55 52.99 84.10
CA GLU A 273 7.74 52.95 83.26
C GLU A 273 8.02 51.52 82.79
N ILE A 274 8.17 51.33 81.48
CA ILE A 274 8.39 50.02 80.82
C ILE A 274 9.81 49.88 80.26
N LYS A 275 10.70 50.79 80.63
CA LYS A 275 12.12 50.77 80.24
C LYS A 275 12.82 49.54 80.81
N GLY A 276 13.39 48.71 79.94
CA GLY A 276 14.13 47.51 80.32
C GLY A 276 13.27 46.27 80.61
N VAL A 277 11.94 46.33 80.40
CA VAL A 277 11.07 45.15 80.55
C VAL A 277 11.25 44.23 79.35
N ALA A 278 11.87 43.06 79.56
CA ALA A 278 12.22 42.11 78.50
C ALA A 278 11.03 41.69 77.60
N VAL A 279 9.84 41.50 78.20
CA VAL A 279 8.62 41.11 77.48
C VAL A 279 8.12 42.23 76.55
N VAL A 280 8.22 43.49 76.97
CA VAL A 280 7.80 44.63 76.15
C VAL A 280 8.78 44.87 75.00
N THR A 281 10.08 44.69 75.24
CA THR A 281 11.09 44.70 74.18
C THR A 281 10.86 43.57 73.18
N ALA A 282 10.52 42.36 73.65
CA ALA A 282 10.16 41.24 72.79
C ALA A 282 8.95 41.54 71.90
N PHE A 283 7.89 42.17 72.45
CA PHE A 283 6.74 42.58 71.65
C PHE A 283 7.09 43.65 70.60
N LYS A 284 7.91 44.65 70.96
CA LYS A 284 8.37 45.68 70.01
C LYS A 284 9.16 45.06 68.85
N THR A 285 10.00 44.06 69.13
CA THR A 285 10.73 43.33 68.09
C THR A 285 9.79 42.45 67.24
N TYR A 286 8.87 41.73 67.87
CA TYR A 286 7.91 40.85 67.19
C TYR A 286 6.94 41.62 66.27
N PHE A 287 6.45 42.79 66.68
CA PHE A 287 5.55 43.60 65.84
C PHE A 287 6.25 44.66 64.98
N SER A 288 7.57 44.56 64.83
CA SER A 288 8.35 45.48 64.00
C SER A 288 7.99 45.39 62.52
N ASP A 289 8.22 46.47 61.77
CA ASP A 289 8.06 46.48 60.31
C ASP A 289 8.94 45.42 59.62
N GLN A 290 10.05 45.03 60.24
CA GLN A 290 10.95 43.98 59.75
C GLN A 290 10.31 42.59 59.87
N TYR A 291 9.60 42.30 60.96
CA TYR A 291 8.81 41.06 61.10
C TYR A 291 7.66 40.99 60.09
N LYS A 292 6.94 42.09 59.88
CA LYS A 292 5.86 42.14 58.87
C LYS A 292 6.40 41.89 57.46
N LYS A 293 7.55 42.48 57.11
CA LYS A 293 8.25 42.24 55.84
C LYS A 293 8.75 40.80 55.71
N ALA A 294 9.23 40.20 56.81
CA ALA A 294 9.65 38.81 56.86
C ALA A 294 8.49 37.86 56.51
N ILE A 295 7.36 37.99 57.20
CA ILE A 295 6.16 37.16 56.93
C ILE A 295 5.66 37.37 55.50
N HIS A 296 5.58 38.61 55.03
CA HIS A 296 5.15 38.89 53.66
C HIS A 296 6.06 38.20 52.63
N THR A 297 7.38 38.24 52.83
CA THR A 297 8.36 37.60 51.96
C THR A 297 8.23 36.08 52.00
N ILE A 298 8.04 35.49 53.18
CA ILE A 298 7.83 34.04 53.33
C ILE A 298 6.54 33.59 52.63
N ASN A 299 5.43 34.32 52.79
CA ASN A 299 4.16 34.01 52.12
C ASN A 299 4.27 34.16 50.58
N HIS A 300 5.04 35.15 50.11
CA HIS A 300 5.33 35.32 48.69
C HIS A 300 6.18 34.15 48.15
N LEU A 301 7.18 33.69 48.91
CA LEU A 301 7.97 32.50 48.54
C LEU A 301 7.12 31.23 48.52
N GLU A 302 6.23 31.06 49.49
CA GLU A 302 5.28 29.93 49.59
C GLU A 302 4.39 29.87 48.34
N SER A 303 3.74 30.99 48.01
CA SER A 303 2.86 31.08 46.84
C SER A 303 3.62 30.90 45.52
N ALA A 304 4.76 31.57 45.36
CA ALA A 304 5.59 31.44 44.16
C ALA A 304 6.11 30.01 43.96
N PHE A 305 6.51 29.33 45.04
CA PHE A 305 6.93 27.93 44.99
C PHE A 305 5.77 27.01 44.64
N ALA A 306 4.61 27.17 45.29
CA ALA A 306 3.41 26.37 45.04
C ALA A 306 2.92 26.50 43.59
N THR A 307 2.97 27.70 43.00
CA THR A 307 2.61 27.90 41.60
C THR A 307 3.64 27.30 40.64
N LYS A 308 4.94 27.50 40.90
CA LYS A 308 6.01 27.08 39.99
C LYS A 308 6.24 25.56 39.99
N PHE A 309 6.02 24.91 41.13
CA PHE A 309 6.19 23.46 41.32
C PHE A 309 4.86 22.72 41.53
N ALA A 310 3.77 23.29 41.01
CA ALA A 310 2.46 22.65 41.02
C ALA A 310 2.48 21.30 40.28
N VAL A 311 1.50 20.44 40.59
CA VAL A 311 1.29 19.15 39.92
C VAL A 311 1.15 19.34 38.40
N ASP A 312 0.59 20.46 37.95
CA ASP A 312 0.43 20.82 36.54
C ASP A 312 1.75 20.91 35.77
N ALA A 313 2.86 21.25 36.44
CA ALA A 313 4.18 21.30 35.81
C ALA A 313 4.65 19.89 35.38
N LEU A 314 4.44 18.88 36.23
CA LEU A 314 4.72 17.48 35.89
C LEU A 314 3.78 16.96 34.82
N LEU A 315 2.49 17.31 34.87
CA LEU A 315 1.53 16.91 33.83
C LEU A 315 1.88 17.51 32.46
N THR A 316 2.33 18.77 32.44
CA THR A 316 2.80 19.43 31.21
C THR A 316 4.06 18.76 30.66
N LEU A 317 5.00 18.40 31.54
CA LEU A 317 6.19 17.63 31.17
C LEU A 317 5.82 16.28 30.56
N GLN A 318 4.95 15.51 31.25
CA GLN A 318 4.49 14.21 30.79
C GLN A 318 3.81 14.29 29.42
N LYS A 319 2.93 15.28 29.24
CA LYS A 319 2.27 15.53 27.96
C LYS A 319 3.28 15.84 26.86
N THR A 320 4.26 16.70 27.14
CA THR A 320 5.30 17.09 26.17
C THR A 320 6.14 15.88 25.74
N VAL A 321 6.55 15.05 26.70
CA VAL A 321 7.29 13.81 26.40
C VAL A 321 6.44 12.86 25.58
N GLN A 322 5.17 12.64 25.94
CA GLN A 322 4.28 11.77 25.18
C GLN A 322 4.10 12.25 23.74
N THR A 323 3.85 13.55 23.54
CA THR A 323 3.74 14.14 22.20
C THR A 323 5.05 13.98 21.41
N ASN A 324 6.21 14.15 22.05
CA ASN A 324 7.49 13.93 21.38
C ASN A 324 7.70 12.45 21.02
N LEU A 325 7.32 11.49 21.88
CA LEU A 325 7.40 10.06 21.56
C LEU A 325 6.50 9.69 20.38
N GLU A 326 5.29 10.24 20.32
CA GLU A 326 4.37 10.07 19.18
C GLU A 326 4.97 10.66 17.89
N LEU A 327 5.62 11.82 17.96
CA LEU A 327 6.33 12.42 16.82
C LEU A 327 7.52 11.56 16.39
N ILE A 328 8.32 11.04 17.33
CA ILE A 328 9.46 10.17 17.02
C ILE A 328 8.97 8.85 16.39
N ALA A 329 7.89 8.26 16.90
CA ALA A 329 7.28 7.07 16.29
C ALA A 329 6.80 7.34 14.86
N TYR A 330 6.27 8.54 14.59
CA TYR A 330 5.93 8.98 13.24
C TYR A 330 7.20 9.13 12.36
N TRP A 331 8.24 9.80 12.83
CA TRP A 331 9.47 10.01 12.06
C TRP A 331 10.27 8.74 11.82
N ASN A 332 10.19 7.75 12.73
CA ASN A 332 10.73 6.41 12.58
C ASN A 332 10.18 5.64 11.36
N THR A 333 9.09 6.11 10.75
CA THR A 333 8.59 5.55 9.48
C THR A 333 9.39 6.01 8.26
N TYR A 334 10.18 7.09 8.39
CA TYR A 334 11.00 7.67 7.31
C TYR A 334 12.50 7.49 7.54
N ASP A 335 12.96 7.67 8.78
CA ASP A 335 14.36 7.48 9.17
C ASP A 335 14.46 6.87 10.57
N ALA A 336 15.37 5.92 10.77
CA ALA A 336 15.57 5.28 12.07
C ALA A 336 16.19 6.27 13.07
N ILE A 337 15.38 6.73 14.02
CA ILE A 337 15.79 7.56 15.15
C ILE A 337 15.92 6.65 16.38
N GLU A 338 17.16 6.41 16.79
CA GLU A 338 17.46 5.66 18.02
C GLU A 338 17.26 6.57 19.24
N LEU A 339 16.38 6.15 20.15
CA LEU A 339 16.19 6.80 21.45
C LEU A 339 17.06 6.08 22.49
N GLU A 340 18.14 6.73 22.92
CA GLU A 340 19.07 6.17 23.92
C GLU A 340 18.57 6.27 25.37
N CYS A 341 17.47 6.98 25.63
CA CYS A 341 17.03 7.29 26.99
C CYS A 341 15.58 6.87 27.27
N GLN A 342 15.39 6.02 28.27
CA GLN A 342 14.09 5.77 28.89
C GLN A 342 13.96 6.64 30.15
N LEU A 343 12.90 7.43 30.20
CA LEU A 343 12.55 8.23 31.38
C LEU A 343 11.79 7.37 32.38
N ASP A 344 12.35 7.23 33.59
CA ASP A 344 11.67 6.62 34.72
C ASP A 344 10.71 7.63 35.37
N TRP A 345 9.43 7.54 34.99
CA TRP A 345 8.39 8.42 35.50
C TRP A 345 8.08 8.20 36.99
N GLU A 346 8.28 6.99 37.50
CA GLU A 346 8.04 6.71 38.90
C GLU A 346 9.11 7.39 39.76
N TRP A 347 10.38 7.27 39.35
CA TRP A 347 11.48 7.98 40.00
C TRP A 347 11.30 9.51 39.95
N ILE A 348 10.92 10.07 38.80
CA ILE A 348 10.67 11.52 38.66
C ILE A 348 9.55 11.98 39.59
N ARG A 349 8.44 11.23 39.66
CA ARG A 349 7.29 11.57 40.50
C ARG A 349 7.62 11.50 41.98
N VAL A 350 8.31 10.45 42.42
CA VAL A 350 8.74 10.29 43.83
C VAL A 350 9.70 11.41 44.21
N THR A 351 10.71 11.69 43.38
CA THR A 351 11.70 12.75 43.63
C THR A 351 11.04 14.13 43.70
N TRP A 352 10.05 14.40 42.83
CA TRP A 352 9.30 15.66 42.85
C TRP A 352 8.43 15.82 44.09
N ASP A 353 7.74 14.76 44.51
CA ASP A 353 6.91 14.76 45.72
C ASP A 353 7.77 14.93 46.99
N GLU A 354 8.90 14.24 47.08
CA GLU A 354 9.87 14.40 48.17
C GLU A 354 10.44 15.83 48.20
N PHE A 355 10.78 16.39 47.04
CA PHE A 355 11.27 17.77 46.93
C PHE A 355 10.20 18.78 47.37
N THR A 356 8.99 18.70 46.82
CA THR A 356 7.91 19.65 47.12
C THR A 356 7.46 19.57 48.58
N LYS A 357 7.38 18.37 49.18
CA LYS A 357 7.11 18.18 50.61
C LYS A 357 8.25 18.69 51.50
N GLY A 358 9.51 18.40 51.12
CA GLY A 358 10.69 18.90 51.84
C GLY A 358 10.75 20.42 51.84
N MET A 359 10.49 21.05 50.70
CA MET A 359 10.47 22.52 50.59
C MET A 359 9.25 23.13 51.29
N GLY A 360 8.08 22.52 51.19
CA GLY A 360 6.88 22.95 51.91
C GLY A 360 7.07 22.91 53.43
N SER A 361 7.68 21.85 53.96
CA SER A 361 8.00 21.76 55.40
C SER A 361 9.02 22.82 55.83
N LEU A 362 10.07 23.07 55.05
CA LEU A 362 11.03 24.15 55.34
C LEU A 362 10.40 25.54 55.36
N ILE A 363 9.49 25.82 54.41
CA ILE A 363 8.75 27.10 54.37
C ILE A 363 7.81 27.20 55.57
N ALA A 364 7.12 26.11 55.94
CA ALA A 364 6.25 26.06 57.11
C ALA A 364 7.02 26.25 58.43
N GLU A 365 8.19 25.61 58.59
CA GLU A 365 9.09 25.82 59.73
C GLU A 365 9.58 27.26 59.79
N LYS A 366 9.96 27.85 58.65
CA LYS A 366 10.34 29.27 58.59
C LYS A 366 9.18 30.20 58.93
N LYS A 367 7.94 29.85 58.59
CA LYS A 367 6.74 30.62 58.93
C LYS A 367 6.43 30.58 60.43
N LEU A 368 6.77 29.48 61.10
CA LEU A 368 6.67 29.36 62.56
C LEU A 368 7.76 30.13 63.31
N MET A 369 8.89 30.42 62.65
CA MET A 369 10.00 31.21 63.19
C MET A 369 10.53 32.21 62.14
N PRO A 370 9.76 33.26 61.76
CA PRO A 370 10.14 34.15 60.66
C PRO A 370 11.52 34.76 60.83
N LEU A 371 11.87 35.17 62.05
CA LEU A 371 13.15 35.81 62.38
C LEU A 371 14.24 34.83 62.82
N GLY A 372 13.87 33.58 63.12
CA GLY A 372 14.80 32.55 63.58
C GLY A 372 15.74 32.05 62.47
N VAL A 373 16.96 31.69 62.86
CA VAL A 373 17.87 30.93 62.00
C VAL A 373 17.32 29.51 61.87
N LEU A 374 17.08 29.04 60.64
CA LEU A 374 16.66 27.65 60.44
C LEU A 374 17.73 26.70 61.01
N PRO A 375 17.37 25.75 61.88
CA PRO A 375 18.34 24.83 62.44
C PRO A 375 18.94 23.99 61.30
N THR A 376 20.21 24.22 61.01
CA THR A 376 20.95 23.49 59.97
C THR A 376 21.19 22.01 60.31
N LYS A 377 20.76 21.55 61.49
CA LYS A 377 20.93 20.17 61.96
C LYS A 377 19.78 19.71 62.86
N ARG A 378 18.70 19.20 62.27
CA ARG A 378 17.89 18.06 62.76
C ARG A 378 16.93 17.66 61.61
N GLY A 379 17.03 16.40 61.17
CA GLY A 379 16.56 15.88 59.86
C GLY A 379 15.04 15.94 59.59
N LYS A 380 14.53 15.59 58.41
CA LYS A 380 15.06 14.80 57.28
C LYS A 380 15.25 15.58 55.96
N HIS A 381 15.07 16.90 55.96
CA HIS A 381 15.10 17.73 54.74
C HIS A 381 16.07 18.89 54.88
N THR A 382 17.36 18.60 54.77
CA THR A 382 18.38 19.64 54.80
C THR A 382 18.51 20.23 53.40
N LEU A 383 18.58 21.55 53.25
CA LEU A 383 18.86 22.20 51.95
C LEU A 383 20.17 21.69 51.31
N SER A 384 21.08 21.06 52.07
CA SER A 384 22.30 20.42 51.57
C SER A 384 22.08 19.04 50.94
N GLN A 385 20.91 18.41 51.15
CA GLN A 385 20.58 17.10 50.58
C GLN A 385 20.01 17.19 49.16
N PHE A 386 19.61 18.40 48.72
CA PHE A 386 19.20 18.63 47.34
C PHE A 386 20.43 18.93 46.48
N PRO A 387 20.64 18.19 45.38
CA PRO A 387 21.85 18.26 44.57
C PRO A 387 22.12 19.69 44.07
N ASP A 388 23.40 20.07 44.04
CA ASP A 388 23.81 21.35 43.46
C ASP A 388 23.59 21.31 41.94
N GLU A 389 22.74 22.20 41.42
CA GLU A 389 22.54 22.41 39.99
C GLU A 389 23.83 22.99 39.37
N LYS A 390 24.76 22.10 39.01
CA LYS A 390 25.80 22.36 37.99
C LYS A 390 25.84 21.30 36.91
N LYS A 391 24.73 20.62 36.67
CA LYS A 391 24.49 19.98 35.39
C LYS A 391 23.12 20.40 34.89
N PRO A 392 23.02 21.18 33.80
CA PRO A 392 21.78 21.18 33.07
C PRO A 392 21.50 19.71 32.74
N ILE A 393 20.33 19.22 33.12
CA ILE A 393 19.83 17.98 32.55
C ILE A 393 19.60 18.30 31.07
N SER A 394 20.67 18.18 30.28
CA SER A 394 20.61 18.14 28.83
C SER A 394 20.00 16.80 28.47
N LEU A 395 18.67 16.72 28.62
CA LEU A 395 17.85 15.70 27.98
C LEU A 395 17.35 16.31 26.67
N LEU A 396 18.29 16.43 25.73
CA LEU A 396 18.08 16.47 24.29
C LEU A 396 19.37 16.01 23.63
#